data_AF-X0V938-F1
#
_entry.id   AF-X0V938-F1
#
_cell.length_a   1.000
_cell.length_b   1.000
_cell.length_c   1.000
_cell.angle_alpha   90.00
_cell.angle_beta   90.00
_cell.angle_gamma   90.00
#
_symmetry.space_group_name_H-M   'P 1'
#
loop_
_entity.id
_entity.type
_entity.pdbx_description
1 polymer ?
#
loop_
_entity_poly.entity_id
_entity_poly.type
_entity_poly.pdbx_seq_one_letter_code
_entity_poly.pdbx_strand_id
1 'polypeptide(L)'
;KYRVVSAEEAGELFKAEGIKVLDILAGPGWMDVLSIPKKVRKSRHWDEKFFSQLSEMLLRLNKEPSVKGLPRHVVLYGERI
;
A
#
# COMPACT_ATOMS: atom_id res chain seq x y z
N LYS A 1 -24.49 0.22 6.18
CA LYS A 1 -23.85 1.55 5.98
C LYS A 1 -22.37 1.37 6.31
N TYR A 2 -21.47 1.60 5.36
CA TYR A 2 -20.03 1.48 5.62
C TYR A 2 -19.50 2.78 6.22
N ARG A 3 -18.67 2.68 7.25
CA ARG A 3 -17.99 3.80 7.89
C ARG A 3 -16.60 3.95 7.27
N VAL A 4 -16.25 5.16 6.88
CA VAL A 4 -14.87 5.50 6.48
C VAL A 4 -14.03 5.59 7.76
N VAL A 5 -12.90 4.91 7.78
CA VAL A 5 -11.95 4.89 8.90
C VAL A 5 -10.58 5.36 8.42
N SER A 6 -9.79 6.00 9.29
CA SER A 6 -8.39 6.31 8.98
C SER A 6 -7.53 5.04 9.03
N ALA A 7 -6.30 5.13 8.53
CA ALA A 7 -5.34 4.04 8.66
C ALA A 7 -5.01 3.75 10.14
N GLU A 8 -4.87 4.78 10.98
CA GLU A 8 -4.64 4.56 12.43
C GLU A 8 -5.85 3.89 13.07
N GLU A 9 -7.06 4.38 12.79
CA GLU A 9 -8.29 3.81 13.34
C GLU A 9 -8.48 2.35 12.91
N ALA A 10 -8.21 2.02 11.65
CA ALA A 10 -8.21 0.64 11.18
C ALA A 10 -7.21 -0.20 11.98
N GLY A 11 -5.99 0.30 12.19
CA GLY A 11 -4.97 -0.40 12.98
C GLY A 11 -5.43 -0.73 14.40
N GLU A 12 -6.05 0.20 15.11
CA GLU A 12 -6.57 -0.03 16.46
C GLU A 12 -7.73 -1.04 16.48
N LEU A 13 -8.62 -1.01 15.48
CA LEU A 13 -9.70 -1.99 15.35
C LEU A 13 -9.15 -3.41 15.18
N PHE A 14 -8.12 -3.61 14.34
CA PHE A 14 -7.50 -4.93 14.16
C PHE A 14 -6.74 -5.40 15.41
N LYS A 15 -6.09 -4.49 16.14
CA LYS A 15 -5.46 -4.83 17.42
C LYS A 15 -6.46 -5.32 18.46
N ALA A 16 -7.63 -4.68 18.54
CA ALA A 16 -8.71 -5.12 19.44
C ALA A 16 -9.20 -6.55 19.15
N GLU A 17 -9.08 -6.99 17.90
CA GLU A 17 -9.40 -8.36 17.45
C GLU A 17 -8.22 -9.34 17.59
N GLY A 18 -7.16 -8.97 18.31
CA GLY A 18 -5.99 -9.83 18.53
C GLY A 18 -5.05 -9.92 17.33
N ILE A 19 -5.10 -8.97 16.39
CA ILE A 19 -4.17 -8.92 15.26
C ILE A 19 -3.07 -7.90 15.55
N LYS A 20 -1.83 -8.38 15.61
CA LYS A 20 -0.64 -7.54 15.63
C LYS A 20 -0.43 -6.94 14.24
N VAL A 21 -0.73 -5.65 14.11
CA VAL A 21 -0.49 -4.90 12.86
C VAL A 21 1.01 -4.71 12.66
N LEU A 22 1.53 -5.22 11.53
CA LEU A 22 2.93 -5.10 11.13
C LEU A 22 3.17 -3.87 10.25
N ASP A 23 2.27 -3.61 9.29
CA ASP A 23 2.35 -2.44 8.43
C ASP A 23 0.99 -2.10 7.82
N ILE A 24 0.81 -0.83 7.43
CA ILE A 24 -0.34 -0.35 6.68
C ILE A 24 0.18 0.40 5.46
N LEU A 25 -0.03 -0.20 4.29
CA LEU A 25 0.45 0.29 3.01
C LEU A 25 -0.68 0.94 2.22
N ALA A 26 -0.32 2.01 1.51
CA ALA A 26 -1.16 2.62 0.49
C ALA A 26 -1.46 1.57 -0.60
N GLY A 27 -2.73 1.23 -0.82
CA GLY A 27 -3.12 0.25 -1.83
C GLY A 27 -2.77 0.72 -3.25
N PRO A 28 -2.69 -0.18 -4.24
CA PRO A 28 -2.09 0.09 -5.56
C PRO A 28 -2.73 1.24 -6.37
N GLY A 29 -3.87 1.79 -5.94
CA GLY A 29 -4.57 2.89 -6.61
C GLY A 29 -3.76 4.19 -6.76
N TRP A 30 -2.72 4.43 -5.95
CA TRP A 30 -1.84 5.59 -6.12
C TRP A 30 -0.92 5.50 -7.34
N MET A 31 -0.65 4.30 -7.86
CA MET A 31 0.18 4.12 -9.06
C MET A 31 -0.46 4.76 -10.31
N ASP A 32 -1.78 4.85 -10.32
CA ASP A 32 -2.54 5.51 -11.39
C ASP A 32 -2.42 7.04 -11.29
N VAL A 33 -2.31 7.56 -10.07
CA VAL A 33 -2.15 8.99 -9.78
C VAL A 33 -0.73 9.47 -10.13
N LEU A 34 0.29 8.66 -9.83
CA LEU A 34 1.69 8.99 -10.14
C LEU A 34 2.06 8.77 -11.62
N SER A 35 1.07 8.61 -12.50
CA SER A 35 1.26 8.46 -13.94
C SER A 35 2.21 7.32 -14.34
N ILE A 36 2.27 6.25 -13.54
CA ILE A 36 3.10 5.09 -13.88
C ILE A 36 2.57 4.48 -15.19
N PRO A 37 3.42 4.35 -16.23
CA PRO A 37 2.96 3.93 -17.56
C PRO A 37 2.19 2.61 -17.52
N LYS A 38 1.06 2.54 -18.24
CA LYS A 38 0.21 1.33 -18.28
C LYS A 38 0.98 0.08 -18.73
N LYS A 39 1.98 0.24 -19.60
CA LYS A 39 2.88 -0.84 -20.03
C LYS A 39 3.68 -1.44 -18.87
N VAL A 40 4.11 -0.59 -17.92
CA VAL A 40 4.84 -0.98 -16.72
C VAL A 40 3.87 -1.67 -15.76
N ARG A 41 2.72 -1.05 -15.46
CA ARG A 41 1.69 -1.62 -14.58
C ARG A 41 1.15 -2.99 -15.02
N LYS A 42 1.10 -3.24 -16.34
CA LYS A 42 0.59 -4.50 -16.92
C LYS A 42 1.68 -5.49 -17.30
N SER A 43 2.96 -5.16 -17.10
CA SER A 43 4.03 -6.06 -17.50
C SER A 43 4.01 -7.32 -16.65
N ARG A 44 4.12 -8.48 -17.30
CA ARG A 44 4.32 -9.78 -16.66
C ARG A 44 5.77 -10.24 -16.69
N HIS A 45 6.61 -9.56 -17.46
CA HIS A 45 8.02 -9.87 -17.63
C HIS A 45 8.85 -8.67 -17.19
N TRP A 46 9.77 -8.92 -16.28
CA TRP A 46 10.60 -7.89 -15.68
C TRP A 46 12.04 -8.35 -15.71
N ASP A 47 12.91 -7.46 -16.14
CA ASP A 47 14.33 -7.57 -15.85
C ASP A 47 14.54 -7.40 -14.34
N GLU A 48 15.39 -8.23 -13.73
CA GLU A 48 15.58 -8.28 -12.28
C GLU A 48 16.08 -6.94 -11.72
N LYS A 49 17.00 -6.28 -12.42
CA LYS A 49 17.52 -4.98 -12.01
C LYS A 49 16.43 -3.92 -12.09
N PHE A 50 15.66 -3.89 -13.18
CA PHE A 50 14.56 -2.95 -13.33
C PHE A 50 13.45 -3.17 -12.28
N PHE A 51 13.12 -4.43 -11.98
CA PHE A 51 12.17 -4.78 -10.94
C PHE A 51 12.64 -4.29 -9.56
N SER A 52 13.89 -4.58 -9.21
CA SER A 52 14.48 -4.19 -7.93
C SER A 52 14.42 -2.67 -7.74
N GLN A 53 14.91 -1.91 -8.72
CA GLN A 53 14.89 -0.44 -8.67
C GLN A 53 13.48 0.14 -8.56
N LEU A 54 12.54 -0.39 -9.36
CA LEU A 54 11.16 0.08 -9.31
C LEU A 54 10.52 -0.26 -7.96
N SER A 55 10.68 -1.49 -7.48
CA SER A 55 10.10 -1.93 -6.20
C SER A 55 10.63 -1.11 -5.03
N GLU A 56 11.92 -0.81 -5.00
CA GLU A 56 12.52 0.03 -3.97
C GLU A 56 11.95 1.45 -3.99
N MET A 57 11.84 2.07 -5.18
CA MET A 57 11.22 3.37 -5.33
C MET A 57 9.76 3.37 -4.85
N LEU A 58 8.98 2.36 -5.24
CA LEU A 58 7.57 2.25 -4.84
C LEU A 58 7.42 2.06 -3.32
N LEU A 59 8.29 1.27 -2.68
CA LEU A 59 8.30 1.07 -1.22
C LEU A 59 8.65 2.35 -0.47
N ARG A 60 9.61 3.13 -0.97
CA ARG A 60 9.96 4.45 -0.40
C ARG A 60 8.78 5.42 -0.53
N LEU A 61 8.19 5.52 -1.73
CA LEU A 61 7.02 6.36 -1.96
C LEU A 61 5.83 5.97 -1.08
N ASN A 62 5.57 4.67 -0.87
CA ASN A 62 4.46 4.23 -0.03
C ASN A 62 4.58 4.70 1.43
N LYS A 63 5.81 4.96 1.90
CA LYS A 63 6.03 5.49 3.26
C LYS A 63 5.73 6.98 3.39
N GLU A 64 5.68 7.72 2.27
CA GLU A 64 5.39 9.15 2.27
C GLU A 64 3.92 9.42 2.62
N PRO A 65 3.62 10.28 3.62
CA PRO A 65 2.24 10.60 4.01
C PRO A 65 1.40 11.13 2.85
N SER A 66 2.01 11.92 1.95
CA SER A 66 1.37 12.45 0.75
C SER A 66 0.92 11.39 -0.23
N VAL A 67 1.54 10.20 -0.22
CA VAL A 67 1.17 9.04 -1.05
C VAL A 67 0.17 8.14 -0.33
N LYS A 68 0.33 7.95 0.99
CA LYS A 68 -0.59 7.14 1.82
C LYS A 68 -2.03 7.63 1.79
N GLY A 69 -2.26 8.93 1.63
CA GLY A 69 -3.59 9.52 1.53
C GLY A 69 -4.25 9.44 0.16
N LEU A 70 -3.54 9.04 -0.90
CA LEU A 70 -4.06 9.03 -2.28
C LEU A 70 -5.00 7.86 -2.62
N PRO A 71 -4.74 6.60 -2.22
CA PRO A 71 -5.56 5.50 -2.65
C PRO A 71 -6.86 5.42 -1.85
N ARG A 72 -7.94 5.00 -2.53
CA ARG A 72 -9.23 4.71 -1.88
C ARG A 72 -9.19 3.53 -0.91
N HIS A 73 -8.16 2.69 -1.01
CA HIS A 73 -8.00 1.48 -0.22
C HIS A 73 -6.58 1.43 0.33
N VAL A 74 -6.45 0.95 1.57
CA VAL A 74 -5.17 0.60 2.19
C VAL A 74 -5.11 -0.92 2.40
N VAL A 75 -3.90 -1.45 2.40
CA VAL A 75 -3.64 -2.87 2.69
C VAL A 75 -2.97 -2.92 4.06
N LEU A 76 -3.57 -3.68 4.99
CA LEU A 76 -3.02 -3.93 6.31
C LEU A 76 -2.37 -5.32 6.33
N TYR A 77 -1.13 -5.37 6.77
CA TYR A 77 -0.41 -6.61 7.06
C TYR A 77 -0.36 -6.81 8.56
N GLY A 78 -0.74 -7.99 9.02
CA GLY A 78 -0.75 -8.31 10.44
C GLY A 78 -0.67 -9.81 10.71
N GLU A 79 -0.26 -10.14 11.93
CA GLU A 79 -0.18 -11.50 12.45
C GLU A 79 -1.28 -11.69 13.50
N ARG A 80 -1.97 -12.83 13.45
CA ARG A 80 -2.93 -13.18 14.49
C ARG A 80 -2.17 -13.67 15.73
N ILE A 81 -2.48 -13.08 16.88
CA ILE A 81 -2.03 -13.51 18.20
C ILE A 81 -2.96 -14.61 18.71
#